data_AF-A0A4R4UDY0-F1
#
_entry.id   AF-A0A4R4UDY0-F1
#
_cell.length_a   1.000
_cell.length_b   1.000
_cell.length_c   1.000
_cell.angle_alpha   90.00
_cell.angle_beta   90.00
_cell.angle_gamma   90.00
#
_symmetry.space_group_name_H-M   'P 1'
#
loop_
_entity.id
_entity.type
_entity.pdbx_description
1 polymer ?
#
loop_
_entity_poly.entity_id
_entity_poly.type
_entity_poly.pdbx_seq_one_letter_code
_entity_poly.pdbx_strand_id
1 'polypeptide(L)'
;MGPVRRTAGLVVVVCSALTIGIASGAAEAASKTSAGPRPDFRAPWPCKQIRDYFHHSSEVSNAIDFNVAGSADLGTPALASAAGTVVSARSNGGYGNEVVVDHGGGWRTRVAHLNTFSVAAGQAVARGQELGKVGSTGNSSGPHLHYEQIADGVRVPIVVDGAAMRYDGQTYRHTSNNCGTISNLAVYRSSEAMFYIRHLDGSGAPRQVRFGQRDDLPAVGHYEDSNFDNLAVYRQSDSAFHIRKANGDPWRIPFGDGTKGDLPAPGRFENSNYDNLAVFRPSNGTFYIRSADGSTLPVPFPNAREGDVPAIGHYENSSYDNLAIYRRSEGAYYIRWASGKVDKIQFGNPGDLPAPGYFQAGRYTNLAVYRPSTSTFHIRMADLSITRIVFGDGSKGDRPAIGKFE
;
A
#
# COMPACT_ATOMS: atom_id res chain seq x y z
N MET A 1 20.72 -86.89 55.69
CA MET A 1 19.31 -86.60 55.35
C MET A 1 19.29 -85.29 54.58
N GLY A 2 18.92 -85.14 53.31
CA GLY A 2 18.72 -86.00 52.14
C GLY A 2 18.82 -85.04 50.94
N PRO A 3 19.34 -85.45 49.76
CA PRO A 3 19.60 -84.53 48.66
C PRO A 3 18.32 -84.09 47.95
N VAL A 4 18.25 -82.80 47.64
CA VAL A 4 17.15 -82.09 46.99
C VAL A 4 16.97 -82.58 45.55
N ARG A 5 15.78 -83.10 45.24
CA ARG A 5 15.34 -83.50 43.90
C ARG A 5 15.06 -82.26 43.05
N ARG A 6 15.60 -82.26 41.83
CA ARG A 6 15.30 -81.32 40.75
C ARG A 6 13.88 -81.57 40.23
N THR A 7 13.03 -80.55 40.26
CA THR A 7 11.78 -80.49 39.49
C THR A 7 11.96 -79.49 38.35
N ALA A 8 11.72 -79.98 37.13
CA ALA A 8 11.74 -79.19 35.90
C ALA A 8 10.51 -78.27 35.86
N GLY A 9 10.73 -76.96 35.85
CA GLY A 9 9.71 -75.95 35.58
C GLY A 9 9.61 -75.72 34.08
N LEU A 10 8.44 -76.00 33.51
CA LEU A 10 8.05 -75.68 32.13
C LEU A 10 7.97 -74.16 31.99
N VAL A 11 8.93 -73.53 31.31
CA VAL A 11 8.85 -72.12 30.92
C VAL A 11 8.07 -72.04 29.61
N VAL A 12 6.87 -71.47 29.68
CA VAL A 12 6.08 -71.09 28.50
C VAL A 12 6.76 -69.88 27.87
N VAL A 13 7.43 -70.09 26.74
CA VAL A 13 7.92 -69.01 25.87
C VAL A 13 6.73 -68.52 25.05
N VAL A 14 6.20 -67.34 25.40
CA VAL A 14 5.26 -66.62 24.55
C VAL A 14 6.08 -65.99 23.42
N CYS A 15 6.04 -66.59 22.23
CA CYS A 15 6.53 -65.98 21.00
C CYS A 15 5.61 -64.79 20.64
N SER A 16 6.00 -63.58 21.02
CA SER A 16 5.44 -62.36 20.44
C SER A 16 5.94 -62.24 19.00
N ALA A 17 5.12 -62.64 18.04
CA ALA A 17 5.38 -62.37 16.63
C ALA A 17 5.37 -60.86 16.40
N LEU A 18 6.55 -60.28 16.20
CA LEU A 18 6.72 -58.90 15.76
C LEU A 18 6.37 -58.85 14.27
N THR A 19 5.11 -58.59 13.95
CA THR A 19 4.73 -58.23 12.58
C THR A 19 5.27 -56.83 12.31
N ILE A 20 6.36 -56.75 11.54
CA ILE A 20 6.79 -55.51 10.91
C ILE A 20 5.73 -55.18 9.85
N GLY A 21 4.73 -54.40 10.26
CA GLY A 21 3.82 -53.75 9.35
C GLY A 21 4.62 -52.72 8.57
N ILE A 22 4.94 -53.05 7.32
CA ILE A 22 5.42 -52.07 6.35
C ILE A 22 4.22 -51.16 6.10
N ALA A 23 4.13 -50.07 6.86
CA ALA A 23 3.23 -48.99 6.54
C ALA A 23 3.69 -48.45 5.18
N SER A 24 3.01 -48.86 4.11
CA SER A 24 3.04 -48.16 2.85
C SER A 24 2.42 -46.79 3.11
N GLY A 25 3.27 -45.84 3.49
CA GLY A 25 2.95 -44.44 3.42
C GLY A 25 2.75 -44.10 1.95
N ALA A 26 1.55 -44.33 1.44
CA ALA A 26 1.06 -43.54 0.34
C ALA A 26 1.12 -42.10 0.85
N ALA A 27 2.16 -41.37 0.44
CA ALA A 27 2.14 -39.94 0.52
C ALA A 27 0.85 -39.52 -0.19
N GLU A 28 -0.14 -39.03 0.56
CA GLU A 28 -1.24 -38.28 0.00
C GLU A 28 -0.58 -37.20 -0.85
N ALA A 29 -0.67 -37.37 -2.17
CA ALA A 29 -0.32 -36.32 -3.10
C ALA A 29 -1.18 -35.13 -2.69
N ALA A 30 -0.55 -34.14 -2.06
CA ALA A 30 -1.20 -32.90 -1.72
C ALA A 30 -1.90 -32.42 -2.98
N SER A 31 -3.24 -32.46 -2.95
CA SER A 31 -4.07 -31.89 -4.00
C SER A 31 -3.54 -30.48 -4.25
N LYS A 32 -3.00 -30.23 -5.45
CA LYS A 32 -2.63 -28.88 -5.86
C LYS A 32 -3.92 -28.06 -5.81
N THR A 33 -4.12 -27.35 -4.70
CA THR A 33 -5.18 -26.36 -4.59
C THR A 33 -4.97 -25.38 -5.72
N SER A 34 -5.96 -25.24 -6.61
CA SER A 34 -5.96 -24.24 -7.66
C SER A 34 -5.76 -22.85 -7.05
N ALA A 35 -5.11 -21.97 -7.80
CA ALA A 35 -4.87 -20.60 -7.41
C ALA A 35 -6.18 -19.98 -6.93
N GLY A 36 -6.09 -19.18 -5.89
CA GLY A 36 -7.23 -18.46 -5.34
C GLY A 36 -7.80 -17.44 -6.35
N PRO A 37 -8.78 -16.62 -5.92
CA PRO A 37 -9.32 -15.55 -6.77
C PRO A 37 -8.20 -14.69 -7.37
N ARG A 38 -8.30 -14.40 -8.67
CA ARG A 38 -7.32 -13.56 -9.36
C ARG A 38 -7.29 -12.16 -8.72
N PRO A 39 -6.11 -11.65 -8.30
CA PRO A 39 -5.99 -10.27 -7.87
C PRO A 39 -6.46 -9.29 -8.94
N ASP A 40 -6.98 -8.14 -8.54
CA ASP A 40 -7.31 -7.03 -9.45
C ASP A 40 -6.02 -6.37 -9.98
N PHE A 41 -5.39 -7.07 -10.94
CA PHE A 41 -4.16 -6.62 -11.57
C PHE A 41 -4.42 -5.37 -12.41
N ARG A 42 -3.58 -4.36 -12.21
CA ARG A 42 -3.54 -3.16 -13.03
C ARG A 42 -2.38 -3.23 -14.00
N ALA A 43 -2.51 -2.53 -15.12
CA ALA A 43 -1.46 -2.48 -16.14
C ALA A 43 -0.09 -2.08 -15.53
N PRO A 44 1.01 -2.78 -15.79
CA PRO A 44 2.30 -2.58 -15.11
C PRO A 44 3.07 -1.30 -15.53
N TRP A 45 2.36 -0.21 -15.82
CA TRP A 45 2.93 1.09 -16.23
C TRP A 45 2.06 2.24 -15.71
N PRO A 46 2.57 3.49 -15.69
CA PRO A 46 1.91 4.64 -15.07
C PRO A 46 0.43 4.85 -15.44
N CYS A 47 -0.35 5.29 -14.46
CA CYS A 47 -1.75 5.71 -14.58
C CYS A 47 -1.99 6.55 -15.82
N LYS A 48 -3.06 6.24 -16.56
CA LYS A 48 -3.51 6.93 -17.78
C LYS A 48 -2.51 6.97 -18.93
N GLN A 49 -1.30 6.45 -18.76
CA GLN A 49 -0.42 6.22 -19.90
C GLN A 49 -1.02 5.12 -20.77
N ILE A 50 -0.94 5.38 -22.07
CA ILE A 50 -1.44 4.50 -23.11
C ILE A 50 -0.26 3.71 -23.67
N ARG A 51 -0.42 2.39 -23.74
CA ARG A 51 0.53 1.51 -24.41
C ARG A 51 -0.14 0.72 -25.52
N ASP A 52 0.59 0.58 -26.61
CA ASP A 52 0.25 -0.38 -27.65
C ASP A 52 0.78 -1.75 -27.19
N TYR A 53 0.01 -2.81 -27.47
CA TYR A 53 0.38 -4.16 -27.11
C TYR A 53 0.05 -5.13 -28.23
N PHE A 54 0.86 -6.16 -28.34
CA PHE A 54 0.67 -7.25 -29.29
C PHE A 54 1.32 -8.52 -28.74
N HIS A 55 0.94 -9.65 -29.33
CA HIS A 55 1.53 -10.94 -28.99
C HIS A 55 2.49 -11.35 -30.12
N HIS A 56 3.80 -11.36 -29.84
CA HIS A 56 4.84 -11.42 -30.88
C HIS A 56 5.03 -12.82 -31.51
N SER A 57 4.80 -13.94 -30.82
CA SER A 57 4.83 -15.27 -31.45
C SER A 57 4.29 -16.40 -30.58
N SER A 58 3.98 -17.53 -31.23
CA SER A 58 3.56 -18.81 -30.62
C SER A 58 4.60 -19.50 -29.74
N GLU A 59 5.83 -18.97 -29.60
CA GLU A 59 6.90 -19.56 -28.79
C GLU A 59 6.78 -19.27 -27.29
N VAL A 60 6.02 -18.23 -26.90
CA VAL A 60 5.85 -17.85 -25.48
C VAL A 60 4.38 -17.78 -25.12
N SER A 61 3.82 -18.86 -24.58
CA SER A 61 2.41 -18.88 -24.18
C SER A 61 2.10 -17.84 -23.09
N ASN A 62 1.04 -17.07 -23.31
CA ASN A 62 0.46 -16.12 -22.34
C ASN A 62 1.39 -14.99 -21.84
N ALA A 63 2.33 -14.56 -22.68
CA ALA A 63 3.10 -13.33 -22.48
C ALA A 63 2.70 -12.25 -23.49
N ILE A 64 2.78 -10.98 -23.08
CA ILE A 64 2.49 -9.82 -23.92
C ILE A 64 3.59 -8.78 -23.75
N ASP A 65 3.94 -8.17 -24.88
CA ASP A 65 4.85 -7.03 -24.95
C ASP A 65 4.06 -5.74 -25.08
N PHE A 66 4.45 -4.76 -24.26
CA PHE A 66 3.82 -3.45 -24.20
C PHE A 66 4.80 -2.33 -24.56
N ASN A 67 4.41 -1.50 -25.51
CA ASN A 67 5.18 -0.36 -25.99
C ASN A 67 4.47 0.97 -25.72
N VAL A 68 5.21 2.04 -25.41
CA VAL A 68 4.62 3.38 -25.34
C VAL A 68 4.16 3.80 -26.74
N ALA A 69 2.87 4.12 -26.87
CA ALA A 69 2.31 4.52 -28.15
C ALA A 69 3.00 5.78 -28.70
N GLY A 70 3.67 5.66 -29.85
CA GLY A 70 4.29 6.80 -30.55
C GLY A 70 5.54 7.41 -29.88
N SER A 71 6.17 6.73 -28.92
CA SER A 71 7.37 7.21 -28.20
C SER A 71 8.36 6.08 -27.87
N ALA A 72 9.51 6.42 -27.30
CA ALA A 72 10.53 5.46 -26.88
C ALA A 72 10.20 4.83 -25.52
N ASP A 73 10.31 3.51 -25.42
CA ASP A 73 10.08 2.74 -24.19
C ASP A 73 11.23 2.79 -23.19
N LEU A 74 12.45 3.02 -23.67
CA LEU A 74 13.66 2.94 -22.86
C LEU A 74 13.60 3.89 -21.66
N GLY A 75 13.82 3.35 -20.46
CA GLY A 75 13.84 4.13 -19.23
C GLY A 75 12.46 4.45 -18.64
N THR A 76 11.38 4.04 -19.28
CA THR A 76 10.02 4.24 -18.73
C THR A 76 9.79 3.33 -17.51
N PRO A 77 8.95 3.72 -16.53
CA PRO A 77 8.70 2.90 -15.34
C PRO A 77 7.96 1.59 -15.65
N ALA A 78 8.45 0.49 -15.07
CA ALA A 78 7.70 -0.76 -14.91
C ALA A 78 7.18 -0.84 -13.47
N LEU A 79 5.88 -1.01 -13.29
CA LEU A 79 5.20 -0.91 -12.00
C LEU A 79 4.60 -2.25 -11.56
N ALA A 80 4.46 -2.45 -10.25
CA ALA A 80 3.76 -3.60 -9.70
C ALA A 80 2.27 -3.56 -10.09
N SER A 81 1.74 -4.65 -10.66
CA SER A 81 0.33 -4.73 -11.05
C SER A 81 -0.64 -4.87 -9.88
N ALA A 82 -0.18 -5.41 -8.75
CA ALA A 82 -0.90 -5.52 -7.49
C ALA A 82 0.13 -5.49 -6.33
N ALA A 83 -0.36 -5.36 -5.09
CA ALA A 83 0.50 -5.49 -3.92
C ALA A 83 1.02 -6.93 -3.78
N GLY A 84 2.20 -7.11 -3.19
CA GLY A 84 2.79 -8.42 -3.00
C GLY A 84 4.21 -8.36 -2.47
N THR A 85 4.91 -9.49 -2.51
CA THR A 85 6.30 -9.62 -2.10
C THR A 85 7.16 -9.99 -3.30
N VAL A 86 8.23 -9.24 -3.54
CA VAL A 86 9.20 -9.55 -4.59
C VAL A 86 9.87 -10.88 -4.27
N VAL A 87 9.75 -11.86 -5.16
CA VAL A 87 10.42 -13.17 -5.02
C VAL A 87 11.70 -13.27 -5.85
N SER A 88 11.84 -12.43 -6.87
CA SER A 88 13.03 -12.38 -7.73
C SER A 88 13.21 -10.96 -8.26
N ALA A 89 14.43 -10.43 -8.18
CA ALA A 89 14.88 -9.24 -8.90
C ALA A 89 16.33 -9.48 -9.33
N ARG A 90 16.55 -9.92 -10.57
CA ARG A 90 17.85 -10.41 -11.04
C ARG A 90 17.95 -10.42 -12.57
N SER A 91 19.16 -10.64 -13.08
CA SER A 91 19.36 -11.06 -14.47
C SER A 91 19.07 -12.56 -14.63
N ASN A 92 18.26 -12.93 -15.62
CA ASN A 92 17.73 -14.29 -15.81
C ASN A 92 17.67 -14.69 -17.30
N GLY A 93 18.84 -14.91 -17.90
CA GLY A 93 18.97 -15.47 -19.25
C GLY A 93 18.16 -14.70 -20.29
N GLY A 94 17.26 -15.40 -21.00
CA GLY A 94 16.42 -14.83 -22.05
C GLY A 94 15.53 -13.67 -21.60
N TYR A 95 15.08 -13.65 -20.33
CA TYR A 95 14.29 -12.54 -19.79
C TYR A 95 15.12 -11.26 -19.55
N GLY A 96 16.44 -11.35 -19.60
CA GLY A 96 17.31 -10.24 -19.18
C GLY A 96 17.10 -9.93 -17.71
N ASN A 97 17.10 -8.66 -17.35
CA ASN A 97 16.74 -8.23 -16.01
C ASN A 97 15.22 -8.37 -15.82
N GLU A 98 14.82 -9.17 -14.84
CA GLU A 98 13.43 -9.41 -14.49
C GLU A 98 13.13 -9.04 -13.04
N VAL A 99 11.85 -8.76 -12.78
CA VAL A 99 11.29 -8.74 -11.43
C VAL A 99 10.05 -9.62 -11.41
N VAL A 100 9.97 -10.50 -10.41
CA VAL A 100 8.80 -11.36 -10.14
C VAL A 100 8.23 -11.01 -8.78
N VAL A 101 6.93 -10.73 -8.73
CA VAL A 101 6.19 -10.40 -7.51
C VAL A 101 5.19 -11.52 -7.21
N ASP A 102 5.19 -12.02 -5.98
CA ASP A 102 4.20 -12.95 -5.44
C ASP A 102 3.09 -12.17 -4.74
N HIS A 103 1.86 -12.39 -5.19
CA HIS A 103 0.68 -11.67 -4.75
C HIS A 103 -0.17 -12.48 -3.76
N GLY A 104 0.32 -13.65 -3.33
CA GLY A 104 -0.43 -14.59 -2.52
C GLY A 104 -1.42 -15.42 -3.35
N GLY A 105 -2.01 -16.43 -2.71
CA GLY A 105 -3.05 -17.28 -3.34
C GLY A 105 -2.59 -18.00 -4.62
N GLY A 106 -1.29 -18.25 -4.79
CA GLY A 106 -0.73 -18.90 -5.98
C GLY A 106 -0.46 -17.96 -7.17
N TRP A 107 -0.72 -16.65 -7.03
CA TRP A 107 -0.56 -15.68 -8.10
C TRP A 107 0.80 -14.98 -8.08
N ARG A 108 1.42 -14.88 -9.25
CA ARG A 108 2.62 -14.07 -9.47
C ARG A 108 2.52 -13.24 -10.73
N THR A 109 3.23 -12.13 -10.78
CA THR A 109 3.49 -11.38 -12.01
C THR A 109 4.97 -11.32 -12.31
N ARG A 110 5.32 -11.23 -13.59
CA ARG A 110 6.69 -11.02 -14.06
C ARG A 110 6.73 -9.81 -14.97
N VAL A 111 7.71 -8.94 -14.76
CA VAL A 111 8.17 -7.94 -15.73
C VAL A 111 9.60 -8.27 -16.14
N ALA A 112 9.93 -8.12 -17.42
CA ALA A 112 11.22 -8.53 -17.97
C ALA A 112 11.79 -7.52 -18.98
N HIS A 113 12.98 -7.83 -19.50
CA HIS A 113 13.80 -6.98 -20.38
C HIS A 113 14.16 -5.63 -19.77
N LEU A 114 14.13 -5.49 -18.45
CA LEU A 114 14.39 -4.22 -17.77
C LEU A 114 15.83 -3.73 -18.01
N ASN A 115 16.03 -2.42 -18.03
CA ASN A 115 17.36 -1.83 -17.97
C ASN A 115 17.92 -1.92 -16.55
N THR A 116 17.09 -1.57 -15.57
CA THR A 116 17.40 -1.62 -14.13
C THR A 116 16.19 -2.11 -13.34
N PHE A 117 16.44 -2.73 -12.18
CA PHE A 117 15.42 -2.97 -11.15
C PHE A 117 15.75 -2.13 -9.90
N SER A 118 14.70 -1.65 -9.23
CA SER A 118 14.77 -0.75 -8.05
C SER A 118 14.32 -1.42 -6.75
N VAL A 119 14.14 -2.74 -6.78
CA VAL A 119 13.65 -3.57 -5.66
C VAL A 119 14.53 -4.81 -5.47
N ALA A 120 14.39 -5.46 -4.31
CA ALA A 120 15.13 -6.67 -3.95
C ALA A 120 14.19 -7.83 -3.56
N ALA A 121 14.67 -9.08 -3.67
CA ALA A 121 13.93 -10.25 -3.19
C ALA A 121 13.62 -10.13 -1.68
N GLY A 122 12.42 -10.53 -1.29
CA GLY A 122 11.88 -10.37 0.06
C GLY A 122 11.22 -9.01 0.33
N GLN A 123 11.35 -8.03 -0.56
CA GLN A 123 10.74 -6.71 -0.39
C GLN A 123 9.24 -6.75 -0.64
N ALA A 124 8.44 -6.25 0.32
CA ALA A 124 7.03 -5.96 0.10
C ALA A 124 6.88 -4.75 -0.84
N VAL A 125 5.96 -4.85 -1.80
CA VAL A 125 5.66 -3.79 -2.78
C VAL A 125 4.16 -3.51 -2.81
N ALA A 126 3.81 -2.23 -2.90
CA ALA A 126 2.43 -1.82 -3.14
C ALA A 126 2.11 -1.87 -4.64
N ARG A 127 0.83 -1.99 -5.00
CA ARG A 127 0.38 -1.78 -6.38
C ARG A 127 0.85 -0.42 -6.89
N GLY A 128 1.36 -0.38 -8.12
CA GLY A 128 1.88 0.82 -8.78
C GLY A 128 3.25 1.30 -8.28
N GLN A 129 3.85 0.61 -7.30
CA GLN A 129 5.24 0.86 -6.92
C GLN A 129 6.16 0.51 -8.10
N GLU A 130 7.17 1.35 -8.35
CA GLU A 130 8.16 1.08 -9.39
C GLU A 130 9.04 -0.13 -9.02
N LEU A 131 9.05 -1.10 -9.92
CA LEU A 131 9.88 -2.31 -9.85
C LEU A 131 11.22 -2.12 -10.58
N GLY A 132 11.24 -1.26 -11.60
CA GLY A 132 12.41 -0.97 -12.40
C GLY A 132 12.10 -0.08 -13.60
N LYS A 133 13.09 0.06 -14.48
CA LYS A 133 12.98 0.81 -15.73
C LYS A 133 13.01 -0.12 -16.93
N VAL A 134 12.11 0.08 -17.87
CA VAL A 134 12.04 -0.65 -19.15
C VAL A 134 13.35 -0.50 -19.93
N GLY A 135 13.79 -1.59 -20.56
CA GLY A 135 15.03 -1.65 -21.33
C GLY A 135 14.96 -2.67 -22.44
N SER A 136 16.13 -3.12 -22.87
CA SER A 136 16.30 -4.11 -23.94
C SER A 136 17.39 -5.12 -23.55
N THR A 137 17.26 -5.72 -22.36
CA THR A 137 18.23 -6.74 -21.87
C THR A 137 17.76 -8.16 -22.17
N GLY A 138 18.68 -9.13 -22.18
CA GLY A 138 18.36 -10.53 -22.49
C GLY A 138 18.09 -10.74 -23.98
N ASN A 139 17.13 -11.60 -24.30
CA ASN A 139 16.72 -11.89 -25.67
C ASN A 139 15.66 -10.89 -26.15
N SER A 140 16.08 -9.64 -26.36
CA SER A 140 15.21 -8.55 -26.81
C SER A 140 15.89 -7.79 -27.95
N SER A 141 15.14 -7.51 -29.02
CA SER A 141 15.61 -6.77 -30.20
C SER A 141 15.40 -5.25 -30.10
N GLY A 142 14.75 -4.78 -29.04
CA GLY A 142 14.54 -3.35 -28.78
C GLY A 142 13.73 -3.10 -27.51
N PRO A 143 13.76 -1.87 -26.95
CA PRO A 143 13.10 -1.59 -25.69
C PRO A 143 11.59 -1.84 -25.70
N HIS A 144 11.10 -2.66 -24.77
CA HIS A 144 9.67 -2.94 -24.53
C HIS A 144 9.46 -3.53 -23.14
N LEU A 145 8.23 -3.48 -22.63
CA LEU A 145 7.85 -4.11 -21.36
C LEU A 145 7.20 -5.47 -21.62
N HIS A 146 7.96 -6.55 -21.40
CA HIS A 146 7.43 -7.91 -21.37
C HIS A 146 6.73 -8.18 -20.04
N TYR A 147 5.53 -8.74 -20.08
CA TYR A 147 4.73 -9.01 -18.89
C TYR A 147 4.03 -10.37 -18.93
N GLU A 148 3.96 -11.01 -17.76
CA GLU A 148 3.27 -12.30 -17.55
C GLU A 148 2.42 -12.28 -16.27
N GLN A 149 1.30 -13.00 -16.31
CA GLN A 149 0.56 -13.44 -15.13
C GLN A 149 0.70 -14.95 -14.95
N ILE A 150 0.99 -15.39 -13.74
CA ILE A 150 1.33 -16.78 -13.41
C ILE A 150 0.40 -17.22 -12.27
N ALA A 151 -0.30 -18.33 -12.45
CA ALA A 151 -1.14 -18.98 -11.44
C ALA A 151 -0.60 -20.39 -11.18
N ASP A 152 -0.26 -20.70 -9.93
CA ASP A 152 0.35 -21.97 -9.49
C ASP A 152 1.55 -22.42 -10.33
N GLY A 153 2.36 -21.46 -10.76
CA GLY A 153 3.54 -21.71 -11.59
C GLY A 153 3.26 -21.86 -13.09
N VAL A 154 2.01 -21.72 -13.54
CA VAL A 154 1.61 -21.77 -14.95
C VAL A 154 1.26 -20.39 -15.47
N ARG A 155 1.79 -20.00 -16.63
CA ARG A 155 1.43 -18.73 -17.29
C ARG A 155 0.00 -18.78 -17.81
N VAL A 156 -0.80 -17.77 -17.49
CA VAL A 156 -2.23 -17.69 -17.84
C VAL A 156 -2.56 -16.42 -18.60
N PRO A 157 -3.65 -16.38 -19.38
CA PRO A 157 -4.05 -15.18 -20.11
C PRO A 157 -4.16 -13.96 -19.19
N ILE A 158 -3.59 -12.84 -19.66
CA ILE A 158 -3.45 -11.60 -18.91
C ILE A 158 -4.80 -10.90 -18.84
N VAL A 159 -5.21 -10.56 -17.62
CA VAL A 159 -6.31 -9.63 -17.36
C VAL A 159 -5.77 -8.47 -16.56
N VAL A 160 -5.84 -7.26 -17.11
CA VAL A 160 -5.45 -6.03 -16.41
C VAL A 160 -6.56 -4.99 -16.51
N ASP A 161 -6.77 -4.23 -15.45
CA ASP A 161 -7.82 -3.21 -15.36
C ASP A 161 -9.23 -3.76 -15.69
N GLY A 162 -9.48 -5.03 -15.35
CA GLY A 162 -10.72 -5.75 -15.67
C GLY A 162 -10.86 -6.19 -17.14
N ALA A 163 -9.89 -5.89 -18.01
CA ALA A 163 -9.91 -6.23 -19.42
C ALA A 163 -8.99 -7.43 -19.71
N ALA A 164 -9.52 -8.44 -20.40
CA ALA A 164 -8.74 -9.54 -20.93
C ALA A 164 -7.97 -9.08 -22.19
N MET A 165 -6.67 -9.33 -22.21
CA MET A 165 -5.82 -9.00 -23.35
C MET A 165 -6.01 -10.00 -24.48
N ARG A 166 -5.78 -9.54 -25.72
CA ARG A 166 -5.92 -10.35 -26.93
C ARG A 166 -4.57 -10.89 -27.41
N TYR A 167 -4.61 -12.07 -28.02
CA TYR A 167 -3.43 -12.85 -28.44
C TYR A 167 -3.49 -13.23 -29.93
N ASP A 168 -4.32 -12.53 -30.72
CA ASP A 168 -4.57 -12.84 -32.15
C ASP A 168 -3.53 -12.25 -33.11
N GLY A 169 -2.42 -11.71 -32.58
CA GLY A 169 -1.33 -11.10 -33.34
C GLY A 169 -1.63 -9.68 -33.86
N GLN A 170 -2.82 -9.13 -33.64
CA GLN A 170 -3.09 -7.72 -33.94
C GLN A 170 -2.52 -6.81 -32.86
N THR A 171 -2.25 -5.55 -33.25
CA THR A 171 -1.88 -4.50 -32.30
C THR A 171 -3.13 -3.87 -31.70
N TYR A 172 -3.15 -3.79 -30.37
CA TYR A 172 -4.19 -3.16 -29.60
C TYR A 172 -3.62 -2.07 -28.71
N ARG A 173 -4.50 -1.28 -28.10
CA ARG A 173 -4.13 -0.18 -27.23
C ARG A 173 -4.84 -0.32 -25.89
N HIS A 174 -4.11 -0.10 -24.80
CA HIS A 174 -4.66 -0.15 -23.46
C HIS A 174 -4.24 1.08 -22.65
N THR A 175 -5.19 1.65 -21.91
CA THR A 175 -4.95 2.78 -21.01
C THR A 175 -4.85 2.25 -19.58
N SER A 176 -3.72 2.47 -18.91
CA SER A 176 -3.52 1.98 -17.56
C SER A 176 -4.45 2.64 -16.55
N ASN A 177 -5.05 1.83 -15.66
CA ASN A 177 -5.64 2.31 -14.40
C ASN A 177 -4.75 1.97 -13.19
N ASN A 178 -3.45 1.73 -13.41
CA ASN A 178 -2.47 1.53 -12.34
C ASN A 178 -2.01 2.85 -11.75
N CYS A 179 -2.92 3.48 -11.01
CA CYS A 179 -2.69 4.73 -10.32
C CYS A 179 -2.00 4.55 -8.96
N GLY A 180 -1.48 3.35 -8.71
CA GLY A 180 -0.67 3.01 -7.56
C GLY A 180 -1.24 3.40 -6.21
N THR A 181 -0.37 3.91 -5.35
CA THR A 181 -0.62 4.56 -4.05
C THR A 181 -0.90 6.05 -4.17
N ILE A 182 -1.09 6.60 -5.38
CA ILE A 182 -1.21 8.04 -5.55
C ILE A 182 -2.45 8.52 -4.81
N SER A 183 -2.24 9.32 -3.78
CA SER A 183 -3.30 9.93 -2.99
C SER A 183 -4.08 10.90 -3.87
N ASN A 184 -5.39 10.88 -3.72
CA ASN A 184 -6.25 11.93 -4.21
C ASN A 184 -6.00 13.20 -3.39
N LEU A 185 -6.25 14.35 -4.03
CA LEU A 185 -6.48 15.56 -3.28
C LEU A 185 -7.88 15.50 -2.70
N ALA A 186 -8.01 15.77 -1.41
CA ALA A 186 -9.32 15.87 -0.79
C ALA A 186 -9.32 16.81 0.40
N VAL A 187 -10.49 17.40 0.63
CA VAL A 187 -10.79 18.16 1.82
C VAL A 187 -12.08 17.67 2.45
N TYR A 188 -12.14 17.73 3.77
CA TYR A 188 -13.37 17.59 4.54
C TYR A 188 -13.88 18.95 4.95
N ARG A 189 -15.13 19.22 4.60
CA ARG A 189 -15.84 20.42 5.00
C ARG A 189 -16.75 20.09 6.16
N SER A 190 -16.30 20.43 7.38
CA SER A 190 -17.01 20.05 8.59
C SER A 190 -18.39 20.71 8.70
N SER A 191 -18.60 21.93 8.18
CA SER A 191 -19.92 22.60 8.21
C SER A 191 -21.01 21.86 7.42
N GLU A 192 -20.62 21.02 6.46
CA GLU A 192 -21.52 20.30 5.57
C GLU A 192 -21.54 18.78 5.81
N ALA A 193 -20.58 18.27 6.59
CA ALA A 193 -20.28 16.84 6.74
C ALA A 193 -19.98 16.16 5.40
N MET A 194 -19.14 16.80 4.58
CA MET A 194 -18.87 16.41 3.20
C MET A 194 -17.37 16.27 2.95
N PHE A 195 -16.99 15.17 2.30
CA PHE A 195 -15.71 15.02 1.63
C PHE A 195 -15.83 15.49 0.18
N TYR A 196 -14.88 16.31 -0.25
CA TYR A 196 -14.68 16.67 -1.64
C TYR A 196 -13.37 16.01 -2.07
N ILE A 197 -13.42 15.17 -3.10
CA ILE A 197 -12.32 14.32 -3.53
C ILE A 197 -12.06 14.57 -5.01
N ARG A 198 -10.80 14.78 -5.37
CA ARG A 198 -10.38 15.06 -6.74
C ARG A 198 -9.16 14.24 -7.12
N HIS A 199 -9.03 13.93 -8.39
CA HIS A 199 -7.79 13.41 -8.95
C HIS A 199 -6.64 14.41 -8.76
N LEU A 200 -5.42 13.89 -8.67
CA LEU A 200 -4.22 14.68 -8.43
C LEU A 200 -3.92 15.66 -9.56
N ASP A 201 -4.32 15.36 -10.80
CA ASP A 201 -4.15 16.26 -11.94
C ASP A 201 -5.01 17.54 -11.83
N GLY A 202 -5.86 17.64 -10.81
CA GLY A 202 -6.81 18.74 -10.68
C GLY A 202 -7.74 18.85 -11.89
N SER A 203 -8.08 17.73 -12.55
CA SER A 203 -9.12 17.71 -13.58
C SER A 203 -10.50 17.42 -12.98
N GLY A 204 -11.55 17.78 -13.71
CA GLY A 204 -12.95 17.54 -13.34
C GLY A 204 -13.46 18.32 -12.11
N ALA A 205 -14.75 18.18 -11.82
CA ALA A 205 -15.35 18.65 -10.57
C ALA A 205 -15.04 17.67 -9.43
N PRO A 206 -14.85 18.13 -8.18
CA PRO A 206 -14.66 17.23 -7.06
C PRO A 206 -15.86 16.29 -6.87
N ARG A 207 -15.57 14.99 -6.69
CA ARG A 207 -16.55 14.01 -6.21
C ARG A 207 -16.95 14.36 -4.79
N GLN A 208 -18.24 14.47 -4.54
CA GLN A 208 -18.78 14.82 -3.23
C GLN A 208 -19.29 13.56 -2.53
N VAL A 209 -18.85 13.32 -1.30
CA VAL A 209 -19.27 12.16 -0.50
C VAL A 209 -19.69 12.63 0.88
N ARG A 210 -20.96 12.41 1.23
CA ARG A 210 -21.47 12.72 2.58
C ARG A 210 -21.03 11.63 3.54
N PHE A 211 -20.30 12.02 4.58
CA PHE A 211 -19.94 11.11 5.66
C PHE A 211 -19.55 11.90 6.94
N GLY A 212 -19.94 11.38 8.10
CA GLY A 212 -19.76 12.05 9.39
C GLY A 212 -20.87 13.04 9.72
N GLN A 213 -20.59 13.95 10.63
CA GLN A 213 -21.46 14.99 11.17
C GLN A 213 -20.74 16.34 11.18
N ARG A 214 -21.48 17.41 11.52
CA ARG A 214 -20.86 18.72 11.69
C ARG A 214 -19.78 18.68 12.77
N ASP A 215 -18.70 19.44 12.52
CA ASP A 215 -17.54 19.60 13.42
C ASP A 215 -16.67 18.34 13.61
N ASP A 216 -16.98 17.25 12.91
CA ASP A 216 -16.10 16.09 12.83
C ASP A 216 -14.76 16.46 12.18
N LEU A 217 -13.69 15.75 12.55
CA LEU A 217 -12.33 15.95 12.03
C LEU A 217 -11.99 14.84 11.02
N PRO A 218 -11.39 15.14 9.85
CA PRO A 218 -11.01 14.08 8.91
C PRO A 218 -9.95 13.18 9.53
N ALA A 219 -10.13 11.88 9.40
CA ALA A 219 -9.28 10.84 9.94
C ALA A 219 -9.09 9.71 8.92
N VAL A 220 -8.92 10.06 7.65
CA VAL A 220 -8.73 9.11 6.55
C VAL A 220 -7.52 8.22 6.81
N GLY A 221 -7.62 6.94 6.48
CA GLY A 221 -6.56 5.96 6.64
C GLY A 221 -7.00 4.59 6.13
N HIS A 222 -6.05 3.67 6.04
CA HIS A 222 -6.25 2.32 5.57
C HIS A 222 -6.57 1.37 6.73
N TYR A 223 -7.86 1.21 7.08
CA TYR A 223 -8.26 0.50 8.30
C TYR A 223 -8.71 -0.95 8.10
N GLU A 224 -8.85 -1.39 6.85
CA GLU A 224 -9.31 -2.73 6.52
C GLU A 224 -8.75 -3.21 5.18
N ASP A 225 -8.96 -4.50 4.87
CA ASP A 225 -8.46 -5.18 3.67
C ASP A 225 -9.20 -4.70 2.40
N SER A 226 -8.94 -3.46 2.03
CA SER A 226 -9.37 -2.87 0.76
C SER A 226 -8.14 -2.35 0.03
N ASN A 227 -8.24 -2.02 -1.25
CA ASN A 227 -7.11 -1.36 -1.93
C ASN A 227 -7.05 0.15 -1.66
N PHE A 228 -7.92 0.69 -0.81
CA PHE A 228 -8.18 2.12 -0.68
C PHE A 228 -8.17 2.55 0.80
N ASP A 229 -7.98 3.85 1.02
CA ASP A 229 -8.16 4.46 2.32
C ASP A 229 -9.65 4.68 2.56
N ASN A 230 -10.07 4.39 3.78
CA ASN A 230 -11.44 4.58 4.20
C ASN A 230 -11.74 6.07 4.41
N LEU A 231 -12.94 6.48 4.02
CA LEU A 231 -13.51 7.73 4.51
C LEU A 231 -13.78 7.58 6.00
N ALA A 232 -13.13 8.41 6.81
CA ALA A 232 -13.18 8.31 8.24
C ALA A 232 -13.09 9.68 8.88
N VAL A 233 -13.73 9.80 10.04
CA VAL A 233 -13.72 11.01 10.85
C VAL A 233 -13.53 10.69 12.32
N TYR A 234 -12.87 11.59 13.04
CA TYR A 234 -12.83 11.58 14.50
C TYR A 234 -13.83 12.59 15.04
N ARG A 235 -14.76 12.09 15.86
CA ARG A 235 -15.81 12.91 16.46
C ARG A 235 -15.45 13.23 17.90
N GLN A 236 -15.21 14.51 18.15
CA GLN A 236 -14.82 14.96 19.48
C GLN A 236 -15.95 14.81 20.51
N SER A 237 -17.22 14.90 20.12
CA SER A 237 -18.35 14.83 21.06
C SER A 237 -18.47 13.46 21.74
N ASP A 238 -18.13 12.37 21.05
CA ASP A 238 -18.18 10.99 21.55
C ASP A 238 -16.82 10.27 21.61
N SER A 239 -15.73 10.99 21.35
CA SER A 239 -14.33 10.51 21.45
C SER A 239 -14.05 9.23 20.66
N ALA A 240 -14.66 9.11 19.48
CA ALA A 240 -14.59 7.91 18.65
C ALA A 240 -14.20 8.22 17.19
N PHE A 241 -13.55 7.23 16.57
CA PHE A 241 -13.41 7.16 15.13
C PHE A 241 -14.69 6.58 14.54
N HIS A 242 -15.21 7.24 13.50
CA HIS A 242 -16.32 6.75 12.68
C HIS A 242 -15.73 6.52 11.29
N ILE A 243 -15.73 5.27 10.84
CA ILE A 243 -15.11 4.82 9.59
C ILE A 243 -16.21 4.27 8.69
N ARG A 244 -16.17 4.63 7.41
CA ARG A 244 -16.98 4.01 6.37
C ARG A 244 -16.22 2.82 5.81
N LYS A 245 -16.71 1.61 6.08
CA LYS A 245 -16.15 0.39 5.51
C LYS A 245 -16.31 0.38 3.98
N ALA A 246 -15.56 -0.47 3.30
CA ALA A 246 -15.56 -0.67 1.86
C ALA A 246 -16.94 -1.15 1.37
N ASN A 247 -17.61 -1.99 2.16
CA ASN A 247 -18.99 -2.39 1.89
C ASN A 247 -20.03 -1.29 2.15
N GLY A 248 -19.61 -0.11 2.63
CA GLY A 248 -20.45 1.04 2.94
C GLY A 248 -20.94 1.11 4.38
N ASP A 249 -20.76 0.05 5.18
CA ASP A 249 -21.26 0.00 6.55
C ASP A 249 -20.50 0.96 7.47
N PRO A 250 -21.17 1.56 8.46
CA PRO A 250 -20.52 2.37 9.46
C PRO A 250 -19.75 1.48 10.46
N TRP A 251 -18.57 1.93 10.85
CA TRP A 251 -17.77 1.32 11.90
C TRP A 251 -17.36 2.37 12.92
N ARG A 252 -17.92 2.28 14.13
CA ARG A 252 -17.58 3.16 15.24
C ARG A 252 -16.60 2.47 16.19
N ILE A 253 -15.50 3.14 16.47
CA ILE A 253 -14.46 2.63 17.37
C ILE A 253 -14.16 3.71 18.44
N PRO A 254 -14.53 3.48 19.72
CA PRO A 254 -14.10 4.33 20.82
C PRO A 254 -12.57 4.35 20.94
N PHE A 255 -11.99 5.52 21.21
CA PHE A 255 -10.54 5.66 21.36
C PHE A 255 -10.14 6.54 22.55
N GLY A 256 -10.76 7.72 22.67
CA GLY A 256 -10.39 8.69 23.69
C GLY A 256 -10.95 8.37 25.08
N ASP A 257 -10.32 8.97 26.08
CA ASP A 257 -10.73 8.98 27.51
C ASP A 257 -11.80 10.05 27.82
N GLY A 258 -12.42 10.63 26.78
CA GLY A 258 -13.38 11.74 26.90
C GLY A 258 -12.75 13.14 26.83
N THR A 259 -11.41 13.24 26.82
CA THR A 259 -10.71 14.53 26.66
C THR A 259 -11.10 15.20 25.34
N LYS A 260 -11.40 16.50 25.39
CA LYS A 260 -11.70 17.32 24.21
C LYS A 260 -10.41 17.93 23.66
N GLY A 261 -10.38 18.19 22.35
CA GLY A 261 -9.24 18.81 21.68
C GLY A 261 -8.26 17.83 21.03
N ASP A 262 -8.46 16.52 21.18
CA ASP A 262 -7.69 15.50 20.46
C ASP A 262 -7.88 15.64 18.94
N LEU A 263 -6.78 15.53 18.19
CA LEU A 263 -6.70 15.64 16.74
C LEU A 263 -6.37 14.27 16.14
N PRO A 264 -7.11 13.76 15.14
CA PRO A 264 -6.81 12.47 14.54
C PRO A 264 -5.44 12.46 13.86
N ALA A 265 -4.70 11.40 14.07
CA ALA A 265 -3.34 11.19 13.57
C ALA A 265 -3.12 9.72 13.14
N PRO A 266 -4.03 9.12 12.34
CA PRO A 266 -3.85 7.74 11.93
C PRO A 266 -2.58 7.55 11.11
N GLY A 267 -2.04 6.34 11.15
CA GLY A 267 -0.88 5.94 10.37
C GLY A 267 -0.36 4.58 10.80
N ARG A 268 0.57 4.04 10.02
CA ARG A 268 1.12 2.70 10.22
C ARG A 268 2.27 2.72 11.22
N PHE A 269 1.99 2.57 12.51
CA PHE A 269 3.01 2.65 13.57
C PHE A 269 3.55 1.30 14.03
N GLU A 270 2.86 0.20 13.69
CA GLU A 270 3.26 -1.16 14.05
C GLU A 270 3.21 -2.11 12.86
N ASN A 271 3.66 -3.36 13.07
CA ASN A 271 3.72 -4.38 12.01
C ASN A 271 2.33 -4.94 11.67
N SER A 272 1.51 -4.10 11.06
CA SER A 272 0.18 -4.41 10.56
C SER A 272 0.09 -3.98 9.10
N ASN A 273 -0.84 -4.53 8.32
CA ASN A 273 -1.13 -4.02 6.97
C ASN A 273 -2.02 -2.77 6.99
N TYR A 274 -2.52 -2.40 8.17
CA TYR A 274 -3.47 -1.31 8.41
C TYR A 274 -2.89 -0.19 9.24
N ASP A 275 -3.45 1.00 9.05
CA ASP A 275 -3.18 2.16 9.88
C ASP A 275 -3.76 1.96 11.28
N ASN A 276 -2.96 2.34 12.26
CA ASN A 276 -3.40 2.45 13.64
C ASN A 276 -4.34 3.65 13.79
N LEU A 277 -5.37 3.49 14.61
CA LEU A 277 -6.11 4.63 15.14
C LEU A 277 -5.23 5.36 16.13
N ALA A 278 -5.07 6.66 15.95
CA ALA A 278 -4.27 7.47 16.87
C ALA A 278 -4.75 8.91 16.91
N VAL A 279 -4.51 9.58 18.02
CA VAL A 279 -4.75 11.02 18.16
C VAL A 279 -3.51 11.74 18.68
N PHE A 280 -3.31 12.97 18.27
CA PHE A 280 -2.42 13.92 18.90
C PHE A 280 -3.22 14.77 19.89
N ARG A 281 -2.74 14.87 21.12
CA ARG A 281 -3.32 15.70 22.18
C ARG A 281 -2.46 16.96 22.36
N PRO A 282 -2.90 18.13 21.85
CA PRO A 282 -2.08 19.34 21.91
C PRO A 282 -1.83 19.83 23.33
N SER A 283 -2.78 19.59 24.25
CA SER A 283 -2.69 20.06 25.64
C SER A 283 -1.53 19.47 26.44
N ASN A 284 -0.98 18.33 26.00
CA ASN A 284 0.19 17.71 26.61
C ASN A 284 1.25 17.24 25.60
N GLY A 285 1.11 17.61 24.32
CA GLY A 285 2.07 17.29 23.28
C GLY A 285 2.29 15.79 23.03
N THR A 286 1.28 14.95 23.27
CA THR A 286 1.44 13.49 23.22
C THR A 286 0.59 12.86 22.12
N PHE A 287 1.18 11.94 21.36
CA PHE A 287 0.44 11.03 20.49
C PHE A 287 -0.05 9.84 21.30
N TYR A 288 -1.30 9.47 21.16
CA TYR A 288 -1.88 8.26 21.73
C TYR A 288 -2.21 7.33 20.58
N ILE A 289 -1.63 6.14 20.56
CA ILE A 289 -1.71 5.19 19.44
C ILE A 289 -2.42 3.92 19.91
N ARG A 290 -3.45 3.47 19.19
CA ARG A 290 -4.08 2.17 19.45
C ARG A 290 -3.21 1.07 18.88
N SER A 291 -2.72 0.20 19.75
CA SER A 291 -2.06 -1.04 19.34
C SER A 291 -3.09 -2.08 18.87
N ALA A 292 -2.64 -3.10 18.13
CA ALA A 292 -3.48 -4.19 17.64
C ALA A 292 -4.21 -4.97 18.76
N ASP A 293 -3.62 -5.04 19.96
CA ASP A 293 -4.24 -5.67 21.14
C ASP A 293 -5.35 -4.81 21.79
N GLY A 294 -5.59 -3.62 21.25
CA GLY A 294 -6.60 -2.67 21.72
C GLY A 294 -6.12 -1.74 22.84
N SER A 295 -4.90 -1.91 23.35
CA SER A 295 -4.29 -0.98 24.29
C SER A 295 -3.91 0.35 23.62
N THR A 296 -3.77 1.41 24.42
CA THR A 296 -3.37 2.73 23.94
C THR A 296 -1.99 3.07 24.46
N LEU A 297 -1.04 3.28 23.55
CA LEU A 297 0.34 3.65 23.85
C LEU A 297 0.51 5.18 23.78
N PRO A 298 0.88 5.85 24.88
CA PRO A 298 1.26 7.26 24.86
C PRO A 298 2.70 7.45 24.38
N VAL A 299 2.91 8.33 23.40
CA VAL A 299 4.21 8.68 22.82
C VAL A 299 4.37 10.21 22.80
N PRO A 300 5.06 10.80 23.78
CA PRO A 300 5.30 12.25 23.83
C PRO A 300 6.11 12.72 22.61
N PHE A 301 5.70 13.85 22.02
CA PHE A 301 6.46 14.50 20.96
C PHE A 301 7.32 15.62 21.54
N PRO A 302 8.66 15.57 21.39
CA PRO A 302 9.55 16.58 21.96
C PRO A 302 9.22 18.01 21.51
N ASN A 303 9.11 18.94 22.46
CA ASN A 303 8.86 20.37 22.21
C ASN A 303 7.58 20.67 21.40
N ALA A 304 6.55 19.82 21.49
CA ALA A 304 5.24 20.15 20.96
C ALA A 304 4.64 21.35 21.72
N ARG A 305 3.83 22.14 21.02
CA ARG A 305 3.21 23.38 21.51
C ARG A 305 1.74 23.39 21.15
N GLU A 306 0.99 24.23 21.85
CA GLU A 306 -0.39 24.50 21.48
C GLU A 306 -0.48 25.05 20.04
N GLY A 307 -1.45 24.58 19.27
CA GLY A 307 -1.63 24.92 17.86
C GLY A 307 -0.82 24.06 16.88
N ASP A 308 0.06 23.19 17.35
CA ASP A 308 0.66 22.13 16.53
C ASP A 308 -0.43 21.12 16.14
N VAL A 309 -0.38 20.64 14.89
CA VAL A 309 -1.33 19.66 14.34
C VAL A 309 -0.58 18.45 13.80
N PRO A 310 -1.15 17.24 13.81
CA PRO A 310 -0.47 16.05 13.33
C PRO A 310 -0.21 16.12 11.81
N ALA A 311 0.92 15.54 11.39
CA ALA A 311 1.36 15.51 10.01
C ALA A 311 2.05 14.18 9.68
N ILE A 312 1.39 13.08 10.04
CA ILE A 312 1.91 11.71 9.93
C ILE A 312 2.27 11.36 8.48
N GLY A 313 3.30 10.54 8.30
CA GLY A 313 3.67 10.00 7.00
C GLY A 313 4.98 9.21 7.03
N HIS A 314 5.23 8.46 5.96
CA HIS A 314 6.44 7.67 5.78
C HIS A 314 7.56 8.54 5.19
N TYR A 315 8.33 9.23 6.04
CA TYR A 315 9.32 10.22 5.58
C TYR A 315 10.73 9.66 5.45
N GLU A 316 10.99 8.45 5.94
CA GLU A 316 12.32 7.83 5.91
C GLU A 316 12.26 6.34 5.58
N ASN A 317 13.44 5.75 5.36
CA ASN A 317 13.60 4.31 5.08
C ASN A 317 13.35 3.44 6.33
N SER A 318 12.14 3.46 6.86
CA SER A 318 11.72 2.57 7.93
C SER A 318 10.64 1.61 7.42
N SER A 319 10.05 0.82 8.31
CA SER A 319 8.83 0.04 8.01
C SER A 319 7.55 0.76 8.42
N TYR A 320 7.64 1.90 9.09
CA TYR A 320 6.51 2.55 9.77
C TYR A 320 6.42 4.04 9.41
N ASP A 321 5.24 4.62 9.63
CA ASP A 321 5.07 6.04 9.54
C ASP A 321 5.76 6.77 10.68
N ASN A 322 6.29 7.93 10.37
CA ASN A 322 6.89 8.83 11.32
C ASN A 322 5.81 9.62 12.05
N LEU A 323 5.98 9.72 13.37
CA LEU A 323 5.31 10.78 14.13
C LEU A 323 5.85 12.13 13.67
N ALA A 324 4.95 13.03 13.35
CA ALA A 324 5.30 14.37 12.94
C ALA A 324 4.18 15.33 13.28
N ILE A 325 4.58 16.58 13.54
CA ILE A 325 3.66 17.70 13.72
C ILE A 325 3.95 18.77 12.67
N TYR A 326 2.94 19.56 12.35
CA TYR A 326 3.07 20.80 11.62
C TYR A 326 2.78 21.97 12.54
N ARG A 327 3.76 22.86 12.66
CA ARG A 327 3.63 24.07 13.45
C ARG A 327 3.09 25.17 12.58
N ARG A 328 1.78 25.40 12.68
CA ARG A 328 1.04 26.35 11.84
C ARG A 328 1.51 27.79 11.97
N SER A 329 2.05 28.21 13.11
CA SER A 329 2.59 29.55 13.30
C SER A 329 3.92 29.77 12.57
N GLU A 330 4.66 28.70 12.29
CA GLU A 330 5.97 28.75 11.63
C GLU A 330 5.92 28.30 10.16
N GLY A 331 4.84 27.64 9.74
CA GLY A 331 4.75 27.07 8.40
C GLY A 331 5.73 25.91 8.17
N ALA A 332 5.99 25.09 9.20
CA ALA A 332 7.06 24.11 9.18
C ALA A 332 6.65 22.74 9.76
N TYR A 333 7.22 21.69 9.18
CA TYR A 333 7.14 20.32 9.68
C TYR A 333 8.21 20.09 10.74
N TYR A 334 7.86 19.32 11.77
CA TYR A 334 8.80 18.70 12.69
C TYR A 334 8.57 17.21 12.64
N ILE A 335 9.57 16.48 12.15
CA ILE A 335 9.48 15.04 11.92
C ILE A 335 10.35 14.34 12.94
N ARG A 336 9.77 13.39 13.67
CA ARG A 336 10.49 12.50 14.57
C ARG A 336 10.90 11.25 13.79
N TRP A 337 12.21 11.13 13.56
CA TRP A 337 12.81 9.97 12.92
C TRP A 337 12.76 8.74 13.82
N ALA A 338 13.01 7.56 13.26
CA ALA A 338 13.08 6.29 13.95
C ALA A 338 14.20 6.29 15.01
N SER A 339 15.26 7.07 14.78
CA SER A 339 16.32 7.33 15.76
C SER A 339 15.85 8.13 16.99
N GLY A 340 14.64 8.70 16.96
CA GLY A 340 14.08 9.58 17.98
C GLY A 340 14.47 11.05 17.82
N LYS A 341 15.42 11.37 16.94
CA LYS A 341 15.79 12.76 16.60
C LYS A 341 14.60 13.45 15.93
N VAL A 342 14.40 14.74 16.26
CA VAL A 342 13.39 15.59 15.61
C VAL A 342 14.10 16.63 14.75
N ASP A 343 13.78 16.67 13.45
CA ASP A 343 14.27 17.72 12.56
C ASP A 343 13.14 18.64 12.09
N LYS A 344 13.46 19.93 12.00
CA LYS A 344 12.59 20.95 11.40
C LYS A 344 12.80 20.98 9.89
N ILE A 345 11.72 20.88 9.13
CA ILE A 345 11.73 21.08 7.68
C ILE A 345 10.79 22.24 7.35
N GLN A 346 11.36 23.34 6.85
CA GLN A 346 10.59 24.49 6.42
C GLN A 346 9.85 24.16 5.12
N PHE A 347 8.51 24.12 5.17
CA PHE A 347 7.67 23.93 3.99
C PHE A 347 6.24 24.42 4.23
N GLY A 348 5.88 25.51 3.56
CA GLY A 348 4.61 26.22 3.74
C GLY A 348 4.78 27.56 4.44
N ASN A 349 3.64 28.21 4.70
CA ASN A 349 3.54 29.52 5.32
C ASN A 349 2.72 29.47 6.61
N PRO A 350 2.86 30.47 7.50
CA PRO A 350 1.99 30.58 8.65
C PRO A 350 0.50 30.53 8.27
N GLY A 351 -0.26 29.67 8.94
CA GLY A 351 -1.69 29.46 8.72
C GLY A 351 -2.05 28.30 7.79
N ASP A 352 -1.11 27.80 6.98
CA ASP A 352 -1.31 26.62 6.14
C ASP A 352 -1.63 25.37 7.01
N LEU A 353 -2.26 24.36 6.41
CA LEU A 353 -2.59 23.08 7.03
C LEU A 353 -1.74 21.97 6.40
N PRO A 354 -1.20 21.01 7.18
CA PRO A 354 -0.47 19.90 6.60
C PRO A 354 -1.41 19.00 5.80
N ALA A 355 -0.92 18.50 4.69
CA ALA A 355 -1.59 17.59 3.78
C ALA A 355 -0.61 16.55 3.21
N PRO A 356 0.25 15.93 4.03
CA PRO A 356 1.22 14.96 3.53
C PRO A 356 0.51 13.79 2.83
N GLY A 357 1.12 13.25 1.78
CA GLY A 357 0.58 12.13 1.02
C GLY A 357 1.52 11.63 -0.06
N TYR A 358 1.11 10.57 -0.76
CA TYR A 358 1.87 10.01 -1.87
C TYR A 358 1.38 10.67 -3.17
N PHE A 359 2.02 11.74 -3.62
CA PHE A 359 1.59 12.48 -4.82
C PHE A 359 2.41 12.14 -6.07
N GLN A 360 3.30 11.17 -5.98
CA GLN A 360 4.12 10.70 -7.09
C GLN A 360 4.49 9.25 -6.84
N ALA A 361 4.91 8.55 -7.90
CA ALA A 361 5.54 7.25 -7.73
C ALA A 361 6.80 7.40 -6.86
N GLY A 362 6.82 6.73 -5.72
CA GLY A 362 7.89 6.85 -4.75
C GLY A 362 7.56 6.10 -3.46
N ARG A 363 8.59 5.85 -2.65
CA ARG A 363 8.44 5.16 -1.37
C ARG A 363 8.07 6.10 -0.23
N TYR A 364 8.39 7.38 -0.33
CA TYR A 364 8.22 8.34 0.77
C TYR A 364 7.06 9.28 0.55
N THR A 365 6.42 9.63 1.66
CA THR A 365 5.38 10.65 1.72
C THR A 365 5.96 12.01 1.33
N ASN A 366 5.28 12.71 0.42
CA ASN A 366 5.62 14.07 0.05
C ASN A 366 5.22 15.03 1.17
N LEU A 367 6.04 16.07 1.41
CA LEU A 367 5.57 17.22 2.20
C LEU A 367 4.63 18.04 1.34
N ALA A 368 3.46 18.34 1.88
CA ALA A 368 2.41 19.03 1.15
C ALA A 368 1.55 19.83 2.11
N VAL A 369 1.17 21.05 1.75
CA VAL A 369 0.30 21.89 2.58
C VAL A 369 -0.91 22.35 1.80
N TYR A 370 -2.05 22.48 2.46
CA TYR A 370 -3.21 23.17 1.94
C TYR A 370 -3.23 24.59 2.49
N ARG A 371 -3.34 25.57 1.58
CA ARG A 371 -3.50 26.98 1.91
C ARG A 371 -4.97 27.35 1.85
N PRO A 372 -5.64 27.57 3.00
CA PRO A 372 -7.07 27.87 3.00
C PRO A 372 -7.41 29.19 2.32
N SER A 373 -6.53 30.19 2.37
CA SER A 373 -6.78 31.52 1.79
C SER A 373 -6.87 31.53 0.26
N THR A 374 -6.32 30.50 -0.40
CA THR A 374 -6.33 30.37 -1.87
C THR A 374 -6.87 29.02 -2.33
N SER A 375 -7.41 28.21 -1.42
CA SER A 375 -7.83 26.81 -1.68
C SER A 375 -6.83 26.01 -2.53
N THR A 376 -5.54 26.14 -2.22
CA THR A 376 -4.46 25.58 -3.03
C THR A 376 -3.65 24.56 -2.25
N PHE A 377 -3.43 23.38 -2.83
CA PHE A 377 -2.40 22.45 -2.37
C PHE A 377 -1.04 22.84 -2.94
N HIS A 378 -0.04 22.91 -2.08
CA HIS A 378 1.37 23.07 -2.43
C HIS A 378 2.10 21.79 -2.07
N ILE A 379 2.66 21.10 -3.05
CA ILE A 379 3.25 19.77 -2.90
C ILE A 379 4.72 19.85 -3.27
N ARG A 380 5.60 19.38 -2.38
CA ARG A 380 7.03 19.23 -2.67
C ARG A 380 7.30 17.85 -3.26
N MET A 381 7.68 17.83 -4.53
CA MET A 381 8.03 16.63 -5.28
C MET A 381 9.42 16.10 -4.87
N ALA A 382 9.80 14.91 -5.33
CA ALA A 382 11.09 14.29 -4.96
C ALA A 382 12.29 15.07 -5.50
N ASP A 383 12.14 15.72 -6.65
CA ASP A 383 13.12 16.61 -7.27
C ASP A 383 13.16 18.01 -6.62
N LEU A 384 12.45 18.19 -5.50
CA LEU A 384 12.27 19.44 -4.75
C LEU A 384 11.45 20.52 -5.48
N SER A 385 10.92 20.23 -6.67
CA SER A 385 9.99 21.13 -7.34
C SER A 385 8.68 21.25 -6.55
N ILE A 386 8.03 22.40 -6.68
CA ILE A 386 6.76 22.68 -5.99
C ILE A 386 5.61 22.69 -6.99
N THR A 387 4.79 21.65 -6.92
CA THR A 387 3.52 21.55 -7.65
C THR A 387 2.44 22.32 -6.90
N ARG A 388 1.62 23.09 -7.62
CA ARG A 388 0.54 23.90 -7.06
C ARG A 388 -0.77 23.52 -7.73
N ILE A 389 -1.77 23.13 -6.94
CA ILE A 389 -3.05 22.68 -7.48
C ILE A 389 -4.16 23.41 -6.71
N VAL A 390 -4.92 24.23 -7.44
CA VAL A 390 -6.12 24.86 -6.90
C VAL A 390 -7.21 23.78 -6.82
N PHE A 391 -7.71 23.54 -5.61
CA PHE A 391 -8.63 22.44 -5.34
C PHE A 391 -10.10 22.81 -5.58
N GLY A 392 -10.49 24.00 -5.14
CA GLY A 392 -11.89 24.43 -5.12
C GLY A 392 -12.06 25.93 -5.09
N ASP A 393 -13.28 26.35 -4.77
CA ASP A 393 -13.80 27.71 -4.94
C ASP A 393 -13.47 28.71 -3.80
N GLY A 394 -12.62 28.34 -2.83
CA GLY A 394 -12.29 29.24 -1.71
C GLY A 394 -13.11 29.04 -0.44
N SER A 395 -13.90 27.97 -0.34
CA SER A 395 -14.77 27.73 0.81
C SER A 395 -14.01 27.66 2.15
N LYS A 396 -14.39 28.52 3.11
CA LYS A 396 -13.76 28.59 4.44
C LYS A 396 -14.08 27.34 5.27
N GLY A 397 -13.06 26.80 5.94
CA GLY A 397 -13.21 25.68 6.89
C GLY A 397 -12.81 24.30 6.37
N ASP A 398 -12.43 24.21 5.08
CA ASP A 398 -11.92 22.97 4.49
C ASP A 398 -10.64 22.51 5.18
N ARG A 399 -10.62 21.24 5.60
CA ARG A 399 -9.46 20.56 6.20
C ARG A 399 -8.94 19.48 5.26
N PRO A 400 -7.62 19.37 5.02
CA PRO A 400 -7.07 18.31 4.20
C PRO A 400 -7.46 16.92 4.72
N ALA A 401 -7.80 16.04 3.79
CA ALA A 401 -8.18 14.66 4.06
C ALA A 401 -7.51 13.76 3.02
N ILE A 402 -6.18 13.85 2.91
CA ILE A 402 -5.43 13.17 1.86
C ILE A 402 -5.51 11.66 2.07
N GLY A 403 -5.75 10.94 0.97
CA GLY A 403 -5.82 9.49 0.97
C GLY A 403 -6.09 8.96 -0.42
N LYS A 404 -6.00 7.66 -0.58
CA LYS A 404 -6.26 6.90 -1.79
C LYS A 404 -7.72 6.46 -1.79
N PHE A 405 -8.61 7.21 -2.42
CA PHE A 405 -10.03 6.87 -2.45
C PHE A 405 -10.42 6.11 -3.72
N GLU A 406 -11.52 5.35 -3.63
CA GLU A 406 -12.20 4.72 -4.75
C GLU A 406 -12.73 5.72 -5.80
#